data_AF-A0AAU5Y586-F1
#
_entry.id   AF-A0AAU5Y586-F1
#
_cell.length_a   1.000
_cell.length_b   1.000
_cell.length_c   1.000
_cell.angle_alpha   90.00
_cell.angle_beta   90.00
_cell.angle_gamma   90.00
#
_symmetry.space_group_name_H-M   'P 1'
#
loop_
_entity.id
_entity.type
_entity.pdbx_description
1 polymer ?
#
loop_
_entity_poly.entity_id
_entity_poly.type
_entity_poly.pdbx_seq_one_letter_code
_entity_poly.pdbx_strand_id
1 'polypeptide(L)'
;MFPITSDFVSRTRKSGPVAGRYPVRFGTAELLRDADRADAWLVSVDGVAQSYVDLDDPANLEFDYVRRFGDVVDELPPGPLDALHIGGAACTLPRYVAASRPGSRQLVFDADGELVELVRAQLGLRVPGLRVRVTDGRAGLATRREDTADLAVVDAFERATLAGGLATLEATSALATILRPTGTYLANITDGTGLPFARRFLATLRAVFPEVLLLADPAVLKGRRFGNLVFAASAAPLPTAQIAQRTASAAFPARCLQGAELQKLAGRATPLTDENHPPSPQPPEDILGLF
;
A
#
# COMPACT_ATOMS: atom_id res chain seq x y z
N MET A 1 -9.23 47.05 -46.68
CA MET A 1 -8.76 45.71 -47.07
C MET A 1 -8.13 45.10 -45.83
N PHE A 2 -8.85 44.21 -45.12
CA PHE A 2 -8.31 43.27 -44.11
C PHE A 2 -7.57 42.11 -44.85
N PRO A 3 -6.70 41.26 -44.25
CA PRO A 3 -6.75 40.73 -42.86
C PRO A 3 -5.40 40.65 -42.07
N ILE A 4 -5.40 40.62 -40.72
CA ILE A 4 -5.33 39.48 -39.73
C ILE A 4 -4.02 38.67 -39.87
N THR A 5 -3.13 38.50 -38.88
CA THR A 5 -3.18 37.65 -37.66
C THR A 5 -2.00 38.03 -36.74
N SER A 6 -2.15 38.34 -35.45
CA SER A 6 -2.46 37.44 -34.32
C SER A 6 -1.47 36.26 -34.18
N ASP A 7 -0.26 36.53 -33.71
CA ASP A 7 0.61 35.48 -33.14
C ASP A 7 0.08 35.07 -31.76
N PHE A 8 -0.85 34.11 -31.79
CA PHE A 8 -1.11 33.28 -30.62
C PHE A 8 0.17 32.50 -30.31
N VAL A 9 0.81 32.85 -29.20
CA VAL A 9 1.74 31.96 -28.52
C VAL A 9 0.93 30.71 -28.15
N SER A 10 1.02 29.69 -28.99
CA SER A 10 0.61 28.32 -28.66
C SER A 10 1.52 27.86 -27.52
N ARG A 11 1.08 28.10 -26.28
CA ARG A 11 1.48 27.27 -25.16
C ARG A 11 1.09 25.85 -25.56
N THR A 12 2.09 25.04 -25.89
CA THR A 12 1.93 23.60 -26.02
C THR A 12 1.16 23.11 -24.79
N ARG A 13 -0.12 22.77 -24.98
CA ARG A 13 -0.86 21.97 -24.00
C ARG A 13 0.01 20.74 -23.80
N LYS A 14 0.59 20.58 -22.62
CA LYS A 14 1.08 19.26 -22.22
C LYS A 14 -0.12 18.34 -22.41
N SER A 15 -0.02 17.39 -23.32
CA SER A 15 -1.00 16.32 -23.42
C SER A 15 -1.10 15.72 -22.02
N GLY A 16 -2.31 15.64 -21.48
CA GLY A 16 -2.56 14.98 -20.20
C GLY A 16 -2.16 13.50 -20.23
N PRO A 17 -2.38 12.77 -19.14
CA PRO A 17 -2.13 11.33 -19.12
C PRO A 17 -2.83 10.63 -20.29
N VAL A 18 -2.15 9.65 -20.88
CA VAL A 18 -2.63 8.89 -22.03
C VAL A 18 -2.96 7.47 -21.58
N ALA A 19 -4.18 7.01 -21.87
CA ALA A 19 -4.55 5.62 -21.67
C ALA A 19 -3.80 4.73 -22.66
N GLY A 20 -3.37 3.56 -22.21
CA GLY A 20 -2.62 2.64 -23.08
C GLY A 20 -1.78 1.65 -22.30
N ARG A 21 -1.02 0.85 -23.07
CA ARG A 21 -0.14 -0.20 -22.56
C ARG A 21 1.32 0.23 -22.68
N TYR A 22 2.08 0.00 -21.62
CA TYR A 22 3.45 0.45 -21.47
C TYR A 22 4.32 -0.69 -20.93
N PRO A 23 5.49 -0.97 -21.52
CA PRO A 23 6.41 -1.95 -20.96
C PRO A 23 6.96 -1.45 -19.62
N VAL A 24 6.98 -2.33 -18.62
CA VAL A 24 7.60 -2.07 -17.31
C VAL A 24 8.45 -3.27 -16.88
N ARG A 25 9.19 -3.16 -15.78
CA ARG A 25 10.15 -4.21 -15.38
C ARG A 25 9.46 -5.57 -15.17
N PHE A 26 8.30 -5.57 -14.53
CA PHE A 26 7.61 -6.80 -14.13
C PHE A 26 6.45 -7.22 -15.04
N GLY A 27 6.35 -6.63 -16.24
CA GLY A 27 5.32 -6.99 -17.20
C GLY A 27 4.91 -5.84 -18.12
N THR A 28 3.64 -5.81 -18.49
CA THR A 28 3.04 -4.69 -19.23
C THR A 28 2.08 -3.94 -18.33
N ALA A 29 2.40 -2.68 -18.04
CA ALA A 29 1.49 -1.79 -17.35
C ALA A 29 0.37 -1.33 -18.30
N GLU A 30 -0.86 -1.24 -17.81
CA GLU A 30 -1.97 -0.63 -18.51
C GLU A 30 -2.52 0.55 -17.69
N LEU A 31 -2.63 1.70 -18.34
CA LEU A 31 -3.28 2.89 -17.79
C LEU A 31 -4.68 2.97 -18.39
N LEU A 32 -5.68 2.89 -17.53
CA LEU A 32 -7.09 3.02 -17.89
C LEU A 32 -7.65 4.26 -17.20
N ARG A 33 -8.29 5.13 -17.97
CA ARG A 33 -8.99 6.30 -17.43
C ARG A 33 -10.33 5.84 -16.86
N ASP A 34 -10.67 6.34 -15.69
CA ASP A 34 -12.00 6.15 -15.13
C ASP A 34 -13.06 6.84 -16.02
N ALA A 35 -14.21 6.19 -16.20
CA ALA A 35 -15.29 6.72 -17.04
C ALA A 35 -16.11 7.81 -16.34
N ASP A 36 -16.23 7.71 -15.01
CA ASP A 36 -17.08 8.56 -14.17
C ASP A 36 -16.28 9.69 -13.51
N ARG A 37 -14.95 9.54 -13.38
CA ARG A 37 -14.04 10.56 -12.85
C ARG A 37 -12.99 10.97 -13.87
N ALA A 38 -13.01 12.25 -14.24
CA ALA A 38 -12.15 12.78 -15.28
C ALA A 38 -10.66 12.49 -15.01
N ASP A 39 -10.11 12.90 -13.87
CA ASP A 39 -8.67 12.77 -13.65
C ASP A 39 -8.32 11.61 -12.70
N ALA A 40 -9.11 10.54 -12.78
CA ALA A 40 -8.82 9.28 -12.10
C ALA A 40 -8.40 8.15 -13.06
N TRP A 41 -7.49 7.31 -12.59
CA TRP A 41 -6.75 6.35 -13.38
C TRP A 41 -6.52 5.05 -12.62
N LEU A 42 -6.87 3.94 -13.26
CA LEU A 42 -6.49 2.60 -12.86
C LEU A 42 -5.15 2.25 -13.52
N VAL A 43 -4.22 1.74 -12.71
CA VAL A 43 -2.94 1.18 -13.13
C VAL A 43 -2.98 -0.31 -12.87
N SER A 44 -2.84 -1.13 -13.90
CA SER A 44 -2.68 -2.58 -13.78
C SER A 44 -1.35 -3.02 -14.40
N VAL A 45 -0.85 -4.20 -14.03
CA VAL A 45 0.32 -4.85 -14.65
C VAL A 45 -0.07 -6.28 -14.95
N ASP A 46 0.05 -6.68 -16.23
CA ASP A 46 -0.39 -7.98 -16.74
C ASP A 46 -1.81 -8.38 -16.31
N GLY A 47 -2.71 -7.39 -16.28
CA GLY A 47 -4.13 -7.56 -15.93
C GLY A 47 -4.43 -7.57 -14.43
N VAL A 48 -3.42 -7.51 -13.55
CA VAL A 48 -3.61 -7.40 -12.10
C VAL A 48 -3.58 -5.93 -11.70
N ALA A 49 -4.62 -5.45 -11.03
CA ALA A 49 -4.65 -4.05 -10.64
C ALA A 49 -3.58 -3.78 -9.56
N GLN A 50 -2.87 -2.66 -9.74
CA GLN A 50 -1.76 -2.25 -8.87
C GLN A 50 -2.13 -0.98 -8.09
N SER A 51 -2.95 -0.11 -8.68
CA SER A 51 -3.29 1.15 -8.06
C SER A 51 -4.49 1.79 -8.73
N TYR A 52 -5.26 2.55 -7.95
CA TYR A 52 -6.16 3.56 -8.45
C TYR A 52 -5.71 4.92 -7.91
N VAL A 53 -5.58 5.91 -8.78
CA VAL A 53 -5.20 7.28 -8.42
C VAL A 53 -6.27 8.22 -8.91
N ASP A 54 -6.75 9.09 -8.03
CA ASP A 54 -7.50 10.29 -8.40
C ASP A 54 -6.56 11.49 -8.25
N LEU A 55 -6.27 12.18 -9.35
CA LEU A 55 -5.30 13.28 -9.39
C LEU A 55 -5.90 14.60 -8.87
N ASP A 56 -7.23 14.73 -8.89
CA ASP A 56 -7.94 15.91 -8.37
C ASP A 56 -8.27 15.74 -6.89
N ASP A 57 -8.56 14.51 -6.45
CA ASP A 57 -8.91 14.20 -5.07
C ASP A 57 -8.04 13.08 -4.48
N PRO A 58 -6.89 13.40 -3.85
CA PRO A 58 -6.05 12.42 -3.16
C PRO A 58 -6.74 11.67 -2.01
N ALA A 59 -7.90 12.13 -1.53
CA ALA A 59 -8.67 11.44 -0.50
C ALA A 59 -9.54 10.30 -1.06
N ASN A 60 -9.72 10.25 -2.38
CA ASN A 60 -10.45 9.18 -3.05
C ASN A 60 -9.59 7.90 -3.15
N LEU A 61 -9.81 6.98 -2.22
CA LEU A 61 -9.12 5.69 -2.16
C LEU A 61 -10.10 4.57 -2.55
N GLU A 62 -10.10 4.18 -3.82
CA GLU A 62 -11.02 3.17 -4.36
C GLU A 62 -10.65 1.73 -3.97
N PHE A 63 -9.37 1.46 -3.71
CA PHE A 63 -8.95 0.12 -3.28
C PHE A 63 -9.22 -0.02 -1.78
N ASP A 64 -10.01 -1.03 -1.43
CA ASP A 64 -10.51 -1.24 -0.07
C ASP A 64 -9.38 -1.34 0.97
N TYR A 65 -8.26 -1.99 0.64
CA TYR A 65 -7.11 -2.12 1.52
C TYR A 65 -6.35 -0.80 1.66
N VAL A 66 -6.27 0.03 0.60
CA VAL A 66 -5.64 1.36 0.66
C VAL A 66 -6.48 2.28 1.52
N ARG A 67 -7.81 2.20 1.42
CA ARG A 67 -8.73 2.91 2.32
C ARG A 67 -8.52 2.48 3.77
N ARG A 68 -8.37 1.18 4.05
CA ARG A 68 -8.05 0.67 5.41
C ARG A 68 -6.71 1.20 5.92
N PHE A 69 -5.68 1.32 5.08
CA PHE A 69 -4.44 2.00 5.47
C PHE A 69 -4.70 3.47 5.81
N GLY A 70 -5.46 4.19 4.97
CA GLY A 70 -5.86 5.56 5.23
C GLY A 70 -6.61 5.72 6.56
N ASP A 71 -7.49 4.77 6.88
CA ASP A 71 -8.25 4.77 8.14
C ASP A 71 -7.34 4.61 9.37
N VAL A 72 -6.30 3.77 9.28
CA VAL A 72 -5.31 3.70 10.35
C VAL A 72 -4.47 4.98 10.43
N VAL A 73 -4.03 5.51 9.28
CA VAL A 73 -3.28 6.76 9.21
C VAL A 73 -4.04 7.91 9.85
N ASP A 74 -5.35 8.01 9.62
CA ASP A 74 -6.19 9.07 10.17
C ASP A 74 -6.26 9.07 11.70
N GLU A 75 -6.11 7.90 12.33
CA GLU A 75 -6.16 7.73 13.79
C GLU A 75 -4.78 7.86 14.47
N LEU A 76 -3.69 8.00 13.71
CA LEU A 76 -2.37 8.29 14.27
C LEU A 76 -2.34 9.69 14.91
N PRO A 77 -1.39 9.98 15.84
CA PRO A 77 -1.24 11.31 16.42
C PRO A 77 -1.20 12.42 15.34
N PRO A 78 -1.83 13.58 15.57
CA PRO A 78 -1.93 14.62 14.55
C PRO A 78 -0.57 15.22 14.21
N GLY A 79 -0.44 15.73 12.99
CA GLY A 79 0.78 16.36 12.49
C GLY A 79 1.45 15.58 11.34
N PRO A 80 2.56 16.13 10.81
CA PRO A 80 3.30 15.49 9.73
C PRO A 80 3.95 14.19 10.19
N LEU A 81 4.13 13.26 9.25
CA LEU A 81 4.77 11.97 9.47
C LEU A 81 6.11 11.89 8.71
N ASP A 82 7.09 11.20 9.28
CA ASP A 82 8.15 10.55 8.51
C ASP A 82 7.68 9.15 8.09
N ALA A 83 7.29 8.99 6.82
CA ALA A 83 6.76 7.75 6.29
C ALA A 83 7.76 7.02 5.37
N LEU A 84 7.91 5.71 5.59
CA LEU A 84 8.63 4.79 4.72
C LEU A 84 7.62 3.85 4.04
N HIS A 85 7.68 3.73 2.72
CA HIS A 85 6.81 2.85 1.94
C HIS A 85 7.66 1.86 1.15
N ILE A 86 7.34 0.58 1.25
CA ILE A 86 7.94 -0.51 0.48
C ILE A 86 6.89 -1.02 -0.48
N GLY A 87 7.10 -0.77 -1.77
CA GLY A 87 6.03 -0.79 -2.77
C GLY A 87 5.27 0.54 -2.74
N GLY A 88 5.11 1.14 -3.91
CA GLY A 88 4.33 2.37 -4.05
C GLY A 88 3.34 2.33 -5.20
N ALA A 89 3.58 1.51 -6.23
CA ALA A 89 2.80 1.50 -7.47
C ALA A 89 2.60 2.94 -7.98
N ALA A 90 1.35 3.40 -8.10
CA ALA A 90 1.06 4.77 -8.52
C ALA A 90 1.35 5.82 -7.44
N CYS A 91 1.83 5.46 -6.26
CA CYS A 91 2.00 6.25 -5.04
C CYS A 91 0.68 6.85 -4.52
N THR A 92 -0.40 6.06 -4.50
CA THR A 92 -1.72 6.46 -3.99
C THR A 92 -1.69 6.79 -2.50
N LEU A 93 -1.22 5.88 -1.65
CA LEU A 93 -1.12 6.16 -0.21
C LEU A 93 -0.16 7.33 0.11
N PRO A 94 1.02 7.45 -0.54
CA PRO A 94 1.83 8.66 -0.38
C PRO A 94 1.13 9.98 -0.75
N ARG A 95 0.28 10.00 -1.80
CA ARG A 95 -0.55 11.17 -2.14
C ARG A 95 -1.56 11.47 -1.03
N TYR A 96 -2.23 10.43 -0.54
CA TYR A 96 -3.16 10.54 0.58
C TYR A 96 -2.49 11.16 1.81
N VAL A 97 -1.36 10.60 2.26
CA VAL A 97 -0.62 11.08 3.43
C VAL A 97 -0.18 12.54 3.24
N ALA A 98 0.26 12.94 2.06
CA ALA A 98 0.65 14.33 1.82
C ALA A 98 -0.54 15.31 1.92
N ALA A 99 -1.73 14.88 1.49
CA ALA A 99 -2.96 15.67 1.56
C ALA A 99 -3.54 15.71 2.99
N SER A 100 -3.62 14.57 3.67
CA SER A 100 -4.22 14.46 5.01
C SER A 100 -3.26 14.87 6.13
N ARG A 101 -1.94 14.77 5.91
CA ARG A 101 -0.87 15.14 6.85
C ARG A 101 0.14 16.10 6.19
N PRO A 102 -0.23 17.37 5.94
CA PRO A 102 0.67 18.32 5.30
C PRO A 102 2.01 18.48 6.03
N GLY A 103 3.11 18.56 5.26
CA GLY A 103 4.47 18.66 5.80
C GLY A 103 5.17 17.32 6.04
N SER A 104 4.49 16.18 5.80
CA SER A 104 5.08 14.85 5.91
C SER A 104 6.27 14.66 4.96
N ARG A 105 7.29 13.94 5.43
CA ARG A 105 8.42 13.49 4.60
C ARG A 105 8.24 12.02 4.30
N GLN A 106 8.33 11.66 3.04
CA GLN A 106 7.99 10.31 2.60
C GLN A 106 9.10 9.74 1.72
N LEU A 107 9.46 8.49 1.97
CA LEU A 107 10.39 7.74 1.13
C LEU A 107 9.70 6.47 0.65
N VAL A 108 9.61 6.31 -0.67
CA VAL A 108 9.13 5.08 -1.32
C VAL A 108 10.33 4.33 -1.88
N PHE A 109 10.38 3.03 -1.61
CA PHE A 109 11.21 2.08 -2.32
C PHE A 109 10.32 1.24 -3.25
N ASP A 110 10.60 1.30 -4.54
CA ASP A 110 9.89 0.50 -5.54
C ASP A 110 10.92 -0.17 -6.46
N ALA A 111 10.73 -1.45 -6.78
CA ALA A 111 11.68 -2.19 -7.60
C ALA A 111 11.47 -1.95 -9.10
N ASP A 112 10.30 -1.47 -9.52
CA ASP A 112 9.97 -1.25 -10.94
C ASP A 112 10.28 0.20 -11.35
N GLY A 113 11.50 0.43 -11.84
CA GLY A 113 11.93 1.77 -12.25
C GLY A 113 11.11 2.32 -13.42
N GLU A 114 10.77 1.45 -14.36
CA GLU A 114 9.96 1.77 -15.53
C GLU A 114 8.53 2.16 -15.13
N LEU A 115 7.91 1.47 -14.18
CA LEU A 115 6.60 1.86 -13.63
C LEU A 115 6.68 3.21 -12.90
N VAL A 116 7.73 3.44 -12.11
CA VAL A 116 7.94 4.74 -11.42
C VAL A 116 8.03 5.87 -12.44
N GLU A 117 8.77 5.69 -13.52
CA GLU A 117 8.89 6.71 -14.57
C GLU A 117 7.59 6.87 -15.37
N LEU A 118 6.84 5.80 -15.62
CA LEU A 118 5.50 5.87 -16.21
C LEU A 118 4.56 6.71 -15.34
N VAL A 119 4.48 6.42 -14.05
CA VAL A 119 3.65 7.16 -13.08
C VAL A 119 4.09 8.62 -12.99
N ARG A 120 5.40 8.89 -13.04
CA ARG A 120 5.93 10.26 -13.06
C ARG A 120 5.53 11.02 -14.31
N ALA A 121 5.62 10.38 -15.47
CA ALA A 121 5.34 10.97 -16.77
C ALA A 121 3.84 11.19 -17.02
N GLN A 122 3.01 10.18 -16.70
CA GLN A 122 1.60 10.16 -17.01
C GLN A 122 0.75 10.71 -15.86
N LEU A 123 1.00 10.26 -14.62
CA LEU A 123 0.15 10.53 -13.45
C LEU A 123 0.71 11.59 -12.49
N GLY A 124 1.62 12.44 -12.98
CA GLY A 124 2.08 13.65 -12.28
C GLY A 124 2.61 13.40 -10.86
N LEU A 125 3.73 12.67 -10.73
CA LEU A 125 4.32 12.37 -9.41
C LEU A 125 5.11 13.54 -8.82
N ARG A 126 4.39 14.60 -8.42
CA ARG A 126 4.94 15.82 -7.76
C ARG A 126 4.27 16.07 -6.41
N VAL A 127 4.48 15.13 -5.50
CA VAL A 127 3.95 15.21 -4.14
C VAL A 127 4.96 15.91 -3.22
N PRO A 128 4.60 16.98 -2.50
CA PRO A 128 5.49 17.64 -1.56
C PRO A 128 6.04 16.67 -0.51
N GLY A 129 7.36 16.73 -0.25
CA GLY A 129 8.02 15.87 0.74
C GLY A 129 8.22 14.42 0.31
N LEU A 130 7.71 13.99 -0.86
CA LEU A 130 7.88 12.64 -1.39
C LEU A 130 9.21 12.49 -2.14
N ARG A 131 9.94 11.43 -1.81
CA ARG A 131 11.03 10.90 -2.63
C ARG A 131 10.76 9.45 -2.97
N VAL A 132 11.03 9.08 -4.22
CA VAL A 132 10.97 7.70 -4.69
C VAL A 132 12.38 7.27 -5.06
N ARG A 133 12.77 6.06 -4.62
CA ARG A 133 14.05 5.44 -4.97
C ARG A 133 13.77 4.08 -5.58
N VAL A 134 14.32 3.85 -6.76
CA VAL A 134 14.24 2.56 -7.44
C VAL A 134 15.20 1.58 -6.77
N THR A 135 14.66 0.64 -6.00
CA THR A 135 15.42 -0.39 -5.28
C THR A 135 14.49 -1.50 -4.82
N ASP A 136 15.03 -2.71 -4.70
CA ASP A 136 14.36 -3.78 -3.97
C ASP A 136 14.06 -3.37 -2.52
N GLY A 137 12.95 -3.87 -1.98
CA GLY A 137 12.47 -3.53 -0.65
C GLY A 137 13.45 -3.89 0.46
N ARG A 138 14.00 -5.11 0.46
CA ARG A 138 14.94 -5.56 1.51
C ARG A 138 16.26 -4.80 1.41
N ALA A 139 16.77 -4.62 0.19
CA ALA A 139 17.95 -3.80 -0.03
C ALA A 139 17.72 -2.35 0.44
N GLY A 140 16.53 -1.80 0.19
CA GLY A 140 16.12 -0.48 0.65
C GLY A 140 16.11 -0.38 2.18
N LEU A 141 15.49 -1.35 2.86
CA LEU A 141 15.44 -1.44 4.33
C LEU A 141 16.84 -1.41 4.95
N ALA A 142 17.80 -2.16 4.38
CA ALA A 142 19.18 -2.20 4.86
C ALA A 142 19.92 -0.85 4.79
N THR A 143 19.43 0.12 4.02
CA THR A 143 19.99 1.48 3.95
C THR A 143 19.43 2.44 4.99
N ARG A 144 18.41 2.02 5.74
CA ARG A 144 17.69 2.86 6.69
C ARG A 144 18.41 2.88 8.04
N ARG A 145 18.21 3.99 8.75
CA ARG A 145 18.69 4.15 10.12
C ARG A 145 17.55 3.86 11.08
N GLU A 146 17.94 3.47 12.28
CA GLU A 146 17.05 3.21 13.40
C GLU A 146 16.29 4.49 13.81
N ASP A 147 15.08 4.34 14.36
CA ASP A 147 14.26 5.43 14.91
C ASP A 147 14.02 6.62 13.93
N THR A 148 13.85 6.33 12.63
CA THR A 148 13.66 7.36 11.60
C THR A 148 12.27 7.47 11.01
N ALA A 149 11.37 6.52 11.28
CA ALA A 149 10.02 6.52 10.72
C ALA A 149 8.94 6.54 11.79
N ASP A 150 7.89 7.34 11.58
CA ASP A 150 6.64 7.30 12.36
C ASP A 150 5.66 6.28 11.75
N LEU A 151 5.77 6.07 10.44
CA LEU A 151 4.95 5.13 9.68
C LEU A 151 5.85 4.33 8.74
N ALA A 152 5.73 3.01 8.78
CA ALA A 152 6.29 2.12 7.76
C ALA A 152 5.14 1.35 7.10
N VAL A 153 5.11 1.32 5.77
CA VAL A 153 4.08 0.64 5.00
C VAL A 153 4.75 -0.39 4.10
N VAL A 154 4.27 -1.62 4.11
CA VAL A 154 4.67 -2.67 3.17
C VAL A 154 3.45 -3.07 2.34
N ASP A 155 3.53 -2.74 1.05
CA ASP A 155 2.51 -2.96 0.03
C ASP A 155 3.18 -3.30 -1.31
N ALA A 156 4.14 -4.23 -1.26
CA ALA A 156 4.99 -4.62 -2.38
C ALA A 156 4.51 -5.95 -2.97
N PHE A 157 3.40 -5.88 -3.71
CA PHE A 157 2.88 -7.04 -4.44
C PHE A 157 3.54 -7.16 -5.81
N GLU A 158 4.14 -8.31 -6.07
CA GLU A 158 4.48 -8.77 -7.42
C GLU A 158 3.51 -9.90 -7.76
N ARG A 159 2.73 -9.76 -8.84
CA ARG A 159 1.74 -10.75 -9.29
C ARG A 159 0.88 -11.28 -8.13
N ALA A 160 0.26 -10.36 -7.38
CA ALA A 160 -0.59 -10.65 -6.23
C ALA A 160 0.09 -11.36 -5.03
N THR A 161 1.43 -11.35 -4.97
CA THR A 161 2.20 -11.91 -3.83
C THR A 161 3.20 -10.95 -3.23
N LEU A 162 3.37 -11.01 -1.91
CA LEU A 162 4.36 -10.20 -1.21
C LEU A 162 5.77 -10.71 -1.55
N ALA A 163 6.50 -9.96 -2.37
CA ALA A 163 7.78 -10.40 -2.92
C ALA A 163 8.95 -10.24 -1.94
N GLY A 164 10.07 -10.91 -2.25
CA GLY A 164 11.38 -10.59 -1.69
C GLY A 164 11.57 -10.87 -0.20
N GLY A 165 10.79 -11.77 0.42
CA GLY A 165 10.95 -12.08 1.84
C GLY A 165 10.54 -10.93 2.77
N LEU A 166 9.68 -10.01 2.33
CA LEU A 166 9.18 -8.90 3.16
C LEU A 166 8.21 -9.34 4.27
N ALA A 167 7.69 -10.57 4.19
CA ALA A 167 6.81 -11.15 5.21
C ALA A 167 7.57 -11.85 6.34
N THR A 168 8.91 -11.90 6.30
CA THR A 168 9.71 -12.67 7.25
C THR A 168 9.91 -11.95 8.57
N LEU A 169 10.32 -12.72 9.59
CA LEU A 169 10.67 -12.24 10.91
C LEU A 169 11.82 -11.25 10.85
N GLU A 170 12.81 -11.54 10.02
CA GLU A 170 13.98 -10.69 9.80
C GLU A 170 13.57 -9.35 9.17
N ALA A 171 12.66 -9.36 8.20
CA ALA A 171 12.15 -8.12 7.58
C ALA A 171 11.36 -7.28 8.59
N THR A 172 10.49 -7.96 9.33
CA THR A 172 9.64 -7.35 10.36
C THR A 172 10.49 -6.74 11.48
N SER A 173 11.59 -7.41 11.87
CA SER A 173 12.53 -6.92 12.89
C SER A 173 13.33 -5.71 12.41
N ALA A 174 13.78 -5.71 11.15
CA ALA A 174 14.43 -4.55 10.54
C ALA A 174 13.47 -3.34 10.51
N LEU A 175 12.21 -3.56 10.12
CA LEU A 175 11.18 -2.52 10.15
C LEU A 175 10.93 -1.98 11.56
N ALA A 176 10.83 -2.85 12.56
CA ALA A 176 10.68 -2.45 13.96
C ALA A 176 11.82 -1.58 14.45
N THR A 177 13.06 -1.84 13.99
CA THR A 177 14.24 -1.04 14.34
C THR A 177 14.20 0.35 13.67
N ILE A 178 13.70 0.43 12.44
CA ILE A 178 13.58 1.69 11.68
C ILE A 178 12.48 2.59 12.27
N LEU A 179 11.41 1.99 12.78
CA LEU A 179 10.31 2.70 13.43
C LEU A 179 10.77 3.30 14.74
N ARG A 180 10.29 4.51 15.01
CA ARG A 180 10.40 5.11 16.35
C ARG A 180 9.61 4.29 17.37
N PRO A 181 9.84 4.47 18.69
CA PRO A 181 9.14 3.70 19.73
C PRO A 181 7.61 3.78 19.67
N THR A 182 7.06 4.88 19.13
CA THR A 182 5.61 5.09 18.92
C THR A 182 5.17 4.92 17.47
N GLY A 183 6.06 4.42 16.60
CA GLY A 183 5.80 4.27 15.18
C GLY A 183 4.88 3.09 14.87
N THR A 184 4.22 3.16 13.73
CA THR A 184 3.25 2.14 13.28
C THR A 184 3.76 1.45 12.01
N TYR A 185 3.75 0.12 12.02
CA TYR A 185 3.93 -0.71 10.83
C TYR A 185 2.56 -1.07 10.25
N LEU A 186 2.35 -0.77 8.96
CA LEU A 186 1.23 -1.23 8.14
C LEU A 186 1.68 -2.23 7.11
N ALA A 187 0.95 -3.33 6.96
CA ALA A 187 1.21 -4.33 5.93
C ALA A 187 -0.08 -4.80 5.28
N ASN A 188 -0.03 -5.02 3.96
CA ASN A 188 -1.09 -5.66 3.20
C ASN A 188 -0.57 -7.02 2.73
N ILE A 189 -1.38 -8.07 2.92
CA ILE A 189 -1.16 -9.39 2.32
C ILE A 189 -2.46 -9.87 1.70
N THR A 190 -2.37 -10.86 0.82
CA THR A 190 -3.53 -11.56 0.28
C THR A 190 -3.53 -13.01 0.76
N ASP A 191 -4.71 -13.55 1.01
CA ASP A 191 -4.89 -14.94 1.39
C ASP A 191 -6.31 -15.42 1.03
N GLY A 192 -6.52 -16.74 1.11
CA GLY A 192 -7.78 -17.39 0.78
C GLY A 192 -8.30 -18.28 1.91
N THR A 193 -8.99 -19.35 1.52
CA THR A 193 -9.67 -20.27 2.44
C THR A 193 -8.73 -20.79 3.52
N GLY A 194 -9.12 -20.58 4.79
CA GLY A 194 -8.35 -21.05 5.96
C GLY A 194 -7.26 -20.09 6.45
N LEU A 195 -6.91 -19.08 5.65
CA LEU A 195 -5.92 -18.05 5.96
C LEU A 195 -4.52 -18.57 6.38
N PRO A 196 -3.96 -19.61 5.72
CA PRO A 196 -2.71 -20.23 6.15
C PRO A 196 -1.52 -19.26 6.18
N PHE A 197 -1.41 -18.36 5.21
CA PHE A 197 -0.31 -17.40 5.13
C PHE A 197 -0.49 -16.29 6.15
N ALA A 198 -1.70 -15.72 6.25
CA ALA A 198 -2.02 -14.68 7.22
C ALA A 198 -1.82 -15.15 8.67
N ARG A 199 -2.09 -16.42 8.98
CA ARG A 199 -1.80 -16.99 10.32
C ARG A 199 -0.32 -16.98 10.65
N ARG A 200 0.54 -17.34 9.69
CA ARG A 200 2.01 -17.32 9.87
C ARG A 200 2.56 -15.90 9.89
N PHE A 201 2.08 -15.03 9.03
CA PHE A 201 2.46 -13.62 9.04
C PHE A 201 2.06 -12.95 10.36
N LEU A 202 0.88 -13.28 10.88
CA LEU A 202 0.44 -12.82 12.20
C LEU A 202 1.33 -13.35 13.34
N ALA A 203 1.76 -14.61 13.30
CA ALA A 203 2.73 -15.15 14.25
C ALA A 203 4.08 -14.39 14.16
N THR A 204 4.46 -13.97 12.96
CA THR A 204 5.67 -13.18 12.70
C THR A 204 5.58 -11.79 13.30
N LEU A 205 4.50 -11.06 13.03
CA LEU A 205 4.26 -9.73 13.62
C LEU A 205 4.28 -9.78 15.14
N ARG A 206 3.61 -10.76 15.74
CA ARG A 206 3.53 -10.92 17.20
C ARG A 206 4.83 -11.35 17.87
N ALA A 207 5.78 -11.88 17.11
CA ALA A 207 7.12 -12.17 17.64
C ALA A 207 7.96 -10.89 17.82
N VAL A 208 7.58 -9.79 17.16
CA VAL A 208 8.32 -8.52 17.16
C VAL A 208 7.54 -7.41 17.87
N PHE A 209 6.23 -7.32 17.63
CA PHE A 209 5.38 -6.25 18.12
C PHE A 209 4.39 -6.75 19.19
N PRO A 210 4.31 -6.08 20.35
CA PRO A 210 3.30 -6.38 21.37
C PRO A 210 1.88 -6.03 20.90
N GLU A 211 1.73 -4.97 20.11
CA GLU A 211 0.44 -4.48 19.63
C GLU A 211 0.26 -4.85 18.17
N VAL A 212 -0.78 -5.62 17.86
CA VAL A 212 -1.14 -6.03 16.50
C VAL A 212 -2.65 -6.07 16.35
N LEU A 213 -3.16 -5.50 15.26
CA LEU A 213 -4.54 -5.64 14.81
C LEU A 213 -4.60 -6.08 13.34
N LEU A 214 -5.74 -6.65 12.95
CA LEU A 214 -6.04 -7.08 11.60
C LEU A 214 -7.37 -6.46 11.13
N LEU A 215 -7.37 -5.83 9.97
CA LEU A 215 -8.52 -5.30 9.26
C LEU A 215 -8.76 -6.11 7.98
N ALA A 216 -9.94 -6.68 7.84
CA ALA A 216 -10.30 -7.40 6.62
C ALA A 216 -11.81 -7.45 6.39
N ASP A 217 -12.21 -7.72 5.15
CA ASP A 217 -13.59 -8.03 4.80
C ASP A 217 -14.08 -9.29 5.56
N PRO A 218 -15.29 -9.27 6.16
CA PRO A 218 -15.85 -10.43 6.84
C PRO A 218 -15.91 -11.74 6.02
N ALA A 219 -16.08 -11.66 4.70
CA ALA A 219 -16.08 -12.79 3.78
C ALA A 219 -14.68 -13.42 3.63
N VAL A 220 -13.62 -12.60 3.59
CA VAL A 220 -12.22 -13.08 3.59
C VAL A 220 -11.92 -13.77 4.91
N LEU A 221 -12.29 -13.15 6.04
CA LEU A 221 -12.10 -13.74 7.37
C LEU A 221 -12.83 -15.07 7.58
N LYS A 222 -13.97 -15.26 6.88
CA LYS A 222 -14.74 -16.50 6.88
C LYS A 222 -14.26 -17.52 5.84
N GLY A 223 -13.20 -17.22 5.08
CA GLY A 223 -12.67 -18.08 4.02
C GLY A 223 -13.64 -18.28 2.85
N ARG A 224 -14.54 -17.32 2.61
CA ARG A 224 -15.53 -17.39 1.53
C ARG A 224 -15.01 -16.86 0.20
N ARG A 225 -13.93 -16.07 0.22
CA ARG A 225 -13.25 -15.53 -0.95
C ARG A 225 -11.78 -15.25 -0.65
N PHE A 226 -10.98 -15.16 -1.71
CA PHE A 226 -9.64 -14.60 -1.65
C PHE A 226 -9.72 -13.07 -1.48
N GLY A 227 -8.74 -12.47 -0.80
CA GLY A 227 -8.66 -11.01 -0.73
C GLY A 227 -7.63 -10.48 0.26
N ASN A 228 -7.62 -9.16 0.39
CA ASN A 228 -6.66 -8.42 1.19
C ASN A 228 -6.92 -8.52 2.70
N LEU A 229 -5.84 -8.60 3.45
CA LEU A 229 -5.78 -8.51 4.90
C LEU A 229 -4.77 -7.43 5.27
N VAL A 230 -5.25 -6.39 5.96
CA VAL A 230 -4.43 -5.25 6.39
C VAL A 230 -4.06 -5.43 7.85
N PHE A 231 -2.78 -5.41 8.15
CA PHE A 231 -2.26 -5.47 9.52
C PHE A 231 -1.73 -4.10 9.94
N ALA A 232 -1.96 -3.76 11.20
CA ALA A 232 -1.21 -2.69 11.86
C ALA A 232 -0.51 -3.25 13.09
N ALA A 233 0.75 -2.87 13.30
CA ALA A 233 1.56 -3.32 14.42
C ALA A 233 2.41 -2.18 15.00
N SER A 234 2.66 -2.20 16.30
CA SER A 234 3.48 -1.19 16.97
C SER A 234 4.10 -1.71 18.27
N ALA A 235 5.17 -1.06 18.72
CA ALA A 235 5.73 -1.23 20.05
C ALA A 235 4.92 -0.48 21.13
N ALA A 236 4.10 0.49 20.72
CA ALA A 236 3.24 1.27 21.59
C ALA A 236 1.74 0.94 21.36
N PRO A 237 0.85 1.21 22.33
CA PRO A 237 -0.59 1.01 22.19
C PRO A 237 -1.16 1.64 20.91
N LEU A 238 -1.85 0.83 20.11
CA LEU A 238 -2.60 1.31 18.95
C LEU A 238 -3.97 1.88 19.39
N PRO A 239 -4.51 2.90 18.71
CA PRO A 239 -5.86 3.43 18.96
C PRO A 239 -6.94 2.49 18.40
N THR A 240 -6.93 1.22 18.83
CA THR A 240 -7.68 0.15 18.17
C THR A 240 -9.19 0.36 18.22
N ALA A 241 -9.73 0.95 19.30
CA ALA A 241 -11.15 1.24 19.39
C ALA A 241 -11.59 2.27 18.34
N GLN A 242 -10.79 3.31 18.14
CA GLN A 242 -11.04 4.35 17.16
C GLN A 242 -10.90 3.81 15.74
N ILE A 243 -9.84 3.02 15.48
CA ILE A 243 -9.64 2.34 14.19
C ILE A 243 -10.83 1.44 13.88
N ALA A 244 -11.25 0.58 14.82
CA ALA A 244 -12.37 -0.33 14.63
C ALA A 244 -13.69 0.42 14.33
N GLN A 245 -13.95 1.52 15.04
CA GLN A 245 -15.13 2.35 14.81
C GLN A 245 -15.10 2.99 13.42
N ARG A 246 -13.97 3.59 13.02
CA ARG A 246 -13.80 4.22 11.70
C ARG A 246 -13.97 3.19 10.58
N THR A 247 -13.29 2.05 10.67
CA THR A 247 -13.33 1.05 9.59
C THR A 247 -14.68 0.38 9.48
N ALA A 248 -15.51 0.37 10.53
CA ALA A 248 -16.86 -0.16 10.48
C ALA A 248 -17.84 0.79 9.74
N SER A 249 -17.56 2.08 9.69
CA SER A 249 -18.38 3.10 9.01
C SER A 249 -17.76 3.63 7.71
N ALA A 250 -16.59 3.13 7.30
CA ALA A 250 -15.92 3.49 6.07
C ALA A 250 -16.72 3.06 4.82
N ALA A 251 -16.39 3.65 3.66
CA ALA A 251 -16.98 3.28 2.37
C ALA A 251 -16.82 1.79 2.04
N PHE A 252 -15.73 1.18 2.50
CA PHE A 252 -15.48 -0.26 2.45
C PHE A 252 -15.36 -0.83 3.87
N PRO A 253 -16.48 -1.21 4.51
CA PRO A 253 -16.45 -1.66 5.89
C PRO A 253 -15.53 -2.86 6.12
N ALA A 254 -14.73 -2.80 7.18
CA ALA A 254 -13.82 -3.87 7.57
C ALA A 254 -14.09 -4.32 9.00
N ARG A 255 -13.87 -5.61 9.27
CA ARG A 255 -13.84 -6.11 10.65
C ARG A 255 -12.44 -5.93 11.22
N CYS A 256 -12.36 -5.33 12.39
CA CYS A 256 -11.13 -5.22 13.17
C CYS A 256 -11.02 -6.39 14.17
N LEU A 257 -9.97 -7.19 14.05
CA LEU A 257 -9.60 -8.27 14.96
C LEU A 257 -8.42 -7.80 15.81
N GLN A 258 -8.50 -8.02 17.13
CA GLN A 258 -7.42 -7.74 18.08
C GLN A 258 -7.45 -8.73 19.26
N GLY A 259 -6.41 -8.72 20.08
CA GLY A 259 -6.38 -9.46 21.35
C GLY A 259 -6.72 -10.95 21.19
N ALA A 260 -7.69 -11.45 21.96
CA ALA A 260 -8.06 -12.86 21.99
C ALA A 260 -8.55 -13.42 20.65
N GLU A 261 -9.27 -12.63 19.84
CA GLU A 261 -9.73 -13.07 18.52
C GLU A 261 -8.56 -13.31 17.56
N LEU A 262 -7.59 -12.41 17.61
CA LEU A 262 -6.38 -12.46 16.80
C LEU A 262 -5.44 -13.59 17.28
N GLN A 263 -5.37 -13.84 18.60
CA GLN A 263 -4.68 -15.01 19.16
C GLN A 263 -5.30 -16.33 18.68
N LYS A 264 -6.63 -16.42 18.68
CA LYS A 264 -7.35 -17.59 18.16
C LYS A 264 -7.10 -17.80 16.67
N LEU A 265 -7.02 -16.71 15.89
CA LEU A 265 -6.68 -16.78 14.47
C LEU A 265 -5.25 -17.29 14.27
N ALA A 266 -4.25 -16.73 14.95
CA ALA A 266 -2.86 -17.20 14.85
C ALA A 266 -2.73 -18.70 15.17
N GLY A 267 -3.45 -19.18 16.20
CA GLY A 267 -3.43 -20.58 16.59
C GLY A 267 -2.02 -21.04 16.97
N ARG A 268 -1.54 -22.13 16.34
CA ARG A 268 -0.18 -22.68 16.53
C ARG A 268 0.75 -22.37 15.35
N ALA A 269 0.41 -21.38 14.53
CA ALA A 269 1.25 -21.01 13.40
C ALA A 269 2.63 -20.55 13.89
N THR A 270 3.67 -20.96 13.17
CA THR A 270 5.04 -20.51 13.41
C THR A 270 5.35 -19.31 12.51
N PRO A 271 6.24 -18.40 12.95
CA PRO A 271 6.70 -17.29 12.14
C PRO A 271 7.21 -17.72 10.75
N LEU A 272 7.14 -16.80 9.80
CA LEU A 272 7.86 -16.86 8.53
C LEU A 272 9.30 -16.40 8.81
N THR A 273 10.29 -17.13 8.31
CA THR A 273 11.70 -16.77 8.42
C THR A 273 12.31 -16.74 7.02
N ASP A 274 13.47 -16.10 6.86
CA ASP A 274 14.20 -16.11 5.60
C ASP A 274 14.47 -17.55 5.11
N GLU A 275 14.74 -18.48 6.03
CA GLU A 275 14.92 -19.91 5.72
C GLU A 275 13.61 -20.65 5.38
N ASN A 276 12.46 -20.17 5.88
CA ASN A 276 11.17 -20.83 5.71
C ASN A 276 10.03 -19.83 5.52
N HIS A 277 9.93 -19.33 4.29
CA HIS A 277 8.82 -18.51 3.81
C HIS A 277 8.31 -19.08 2.48
N PRO A 278 7.26 -19.92 2.50
CA PRO A 278 6.59 -20.27 1.26
C PRO A 278 6.09 -18.99 0.58
N PRO A 279 5.99 -18.97 -0.77
CA PRO A 279 5.42 -17.83 -1.47
C PRO A 279 4.02 -17.55 -0.94
N SER A 280 3.62 -16.28 -0.91
CA SER A 280 2.25 -15.98 -0.51
C SER A 280 1.26 -16.59 -1.52
N PRO A 281 0.02 -16.87 -1.09
CA PRO A 281 -0.97 -17.50 -1.94
C PRO A 281 -1.26 -16.66 -3.19
N GLN A 282 -1.50 -17.35 -4.31
CA GLN A 282 -1.94 -16.73 -5.55
C GLN A 282 -3.48 -16.72 -5.59
N PRO A 283 -4.12 -15.66 -6.13
CA PRO A 283 -5.55 -15.67 -6.37
C PRO A 283 -5.91 -16.80 -7.36
N PRO A 284 -7.10 -17.41 -7.23
CA PRO A 284 -7.64 -18.32 -8.25
C PRO A 284 -7.67 -17.68 -9.64
N GLU A 285 -7.45 -18.49 -10.70
CA GLU A 285 -7.33 -18.01 -12.09
C GLU A 285 -8.60 -17.27 -12.59
N ASP A 286 -9.76 -17.56 -12.02
CA ASP A 286 -11.06 -16.95 -12.35
C ASP A 286 -11.30 -15.58 -11.69
N ILE A 287 -10.37 -15.08 -10.87
CA ILE A 287 -10.49 -13.80 -10.13
C ILE A 287 -9.43 -12.77 -10.59
N LEU A 288 -8.57 -13.10 -11.56
CA LEU A 288 -7.59 -12.17 -12.12
C LEU A 288 -8.31 -11.03 -12.88
N GLY A 289 -8.53 -9.91 -12.19
CA GLY A 289 -9.24 -8.73 -12.69
C GLY A 289 -10.06 -7.95 -11.65
N LEU A 290 -10.15 -8.44 -10.40
CA LEU A 290 -10.90 -7.81 -9.30
C LEU A 290 -10.08 -7.53 -8.03
N PHE A 291 -8.75 -7.59 -8.14
CA PHE A 291 -7.81 -7.19 -7.09
C PHE A 291 -6.89 -6.10 -7.61
#